data_AF-A0A7C8JEC9-F1
#
_entry.id   AF-A0A7C8JEC9-F1
#
_cell.length_a   1.000
_cell.length_b   1.000
_cell.length_c   1.000
_cell.angle_alpha   90.00
_cell.angle_beta   90.00
_cell.angle_gamma   90.00
#
_symmetry.space_group_name_H-M   'P 1'
#
loop_
_entity.id
_entity.type
_entity.pdbx_description
1 polymer ?
#
loop_
_entity_poly.entity_id
_entity_poly.type
_entity_poly.pdbx_seq_one_letter_code
_entity_poly.pdbx_strand_id
1 'polypeptide(L)'
;MTILHRLPRITSLIPRSRHLHLPLGLHISFPYVTTMSSEVDSDSRKALQEVISRLKNYKPPSNQWNEFDVSRRAAVLILLFPDSKGELRVVLTERSSNLRTFAGQVALPGGKADSPTETAFETARREASEEIGLPSRNDLLPSPFTVTHLCEMPTNLSRNQLGVRPVVALLHTKPGYSGSKVNAEESLIPRLDPKEVASVFTVPLRAFLESDYQNPEFEFSPDEKIAESTVDIDWGTVPTGKTGWYEGQWLEWYGIKWRGHQFNVYTSPVVVQRRDSTQVLEDEAQAYATGNLEGGRRSGGGTHDKKMVKYKVWGMTARIVVDAARVAFGKNPDFEYVDKMGDDEVIKLLQKEGKLGPRIKGVVEDTGAGTRVSNGEGRKAESGKL
;
A
#
# COMPACT_ATOMS: atom_id res chain seq x y z
N MET A 1 -50.71 58.79 -9.71
CA MET A 1 -50.07 58.19 -10.91
C MET A 1 -49.48 56.85 -10.50
N THR A 2 -49.57 55.85 -11.38
CA THR A 2 -49.00 54.49 -11.29
C THR A 2 -49.98 53.37 -10.93
N ILE A 3 -50.00 52.38 -11.82
CA ILE A 3 -51.00 51.35 -12.11
C ILE A 3 -50.89 50.15 -11.15
N LEU A 4 -52.04 49.64 -10.69
CA LEU A 4 -52.20 48.34 -10.01
C LEU A 4 -52.37 47.23 -11.05
N HIS A 5 -51.49 46.22 -11.06
CA HIS A 5 -51.70 44.97 -11.82
C HIS A 5 -52.02 43.78 -10.89
N ARG A 6 -53.07 43.06 -11.28
CA ARG A 6 -53.67 41.88 -10.64
C ARG A 6 -52.75 40.64 -10.67
N LEU A 7 -52.76 39.88 -9.58
CA LEU A 7 -52.50 38.42 -9.57
C LEU A 7 -53.80 37.67 -9.93
N PRO A 8 -53.78 36.47 -10.55
CA PRO A 8 -53.79 35.24 -9.73
C PRO A 8 -53.25 33.91 -10.34
N ARG A 9 -52.98 32.97 -9.40
CA ARG A 9 -53.06 31.49 -9.42
C ARG A 9 -52.11 30.67 -10.32
N ILE A 10 -51.15 30.01 -9.66
CA ILE A 10 -50.38 28.87 -10.18
C ILE A 10 -51.17 27.59 -9.92
N THR A 11 -51.48 26.85 -10.99
CA THR A 11 -52.04 25.49 -10.94
C THR A 11 -50.92 24.48 -11.26
N SER A 12 -50.98 23.34 -10.59
CA SER A 12 -50.04 22.22 -10.66
C SER A 12 -50.00 21.56 -12.03
N LEU A 13 -48.80 21.31 -12.56
CA LEU A 13 -48.58 20.39 -13.69
C LEU A 13 -47.55 19.33 -13.29
N ILE A 14 -48.04 18.11 -13.09
CA ILE A 14 -47.25 16.88 -13.01
C ILE A 14 -47.10 16.34 -14.45
N PRO A 15 -45.89 16.12 -14.97
CA PRO A 15 -45.72 15.34 -16.20
C PRO A 15 -45.50 13.86 -15.89
N ARG A 16 -46.15 13.03 -16.71
CA ARG A 16 -46.20 11.57 -16.68
C ARG A 16 -44.85 10.88 -16.89
N SER A 17 -44.71 9.73 -16.23
CA SER A 17 -43.66 8.72 -16.37
C SER A 17 -43.39 8.33 -17.84
N ARG A 18 -42.12 8.37 -18.24
CA ARG A 18 -41.62 7.68 -19.43
C ARG A 18 -40.71 6.54 -18.96
N HIS A 19 -41.15 5.32 -19.21
CA HIS A 19 -40.32 4.11 -19.09
C HIS A 19 -39.12 4.23 -20.04
N LEU A 20 -37.92 4.41 -19.48
CA LEU A 20 -36.67 4.25 -20.20
C LEU A 20 -36.28 2.77 -20.16
N HIS A 21 -36.45 2.09 -21.30
CA HIS A 21 -35.80 0.82 -21.58
C HIS A 21 -34.28 1.05 -21.58
N LEU A 22 -33.58 0.42 -20.63
CA LEU A 22 -32.12 0.30 -20.68
C LEU A 22 -31.75 -0.74 -21.74
N PRO A 23 -30.88 -0.42 -22.72
CA PRO A 23 -30.34 -1.44 -23.60
C PRO A 23 -29.39 -2.34 -22.81
N LEU A 24 -29.61 -3.66 -22.90
CA LEU A 24 -28.63 -4.67 -22.50
C LEU A 24 -27.35 -4.48 -23.33
N GLY A 25 -26.20 -4.53 -22.65
CA GLY A 25 -24.91 -4.79 -23.30
C GLY A 25 -24.12 -3.55 -23.73
N LEU A 26 -23.80 -2.64 -22.79
CA LEU A 26 -22.65 -1.76 -23.00
C LEU A 26 -21.37 -2.53 -22.63
N HIS A 27 -20.64 -2.99 -23.64
CA HIS A 27 -19.30 -3.53 -23.47
C HIS A 27 -18.36 -2.37 -23.10
N ILE A 28 -18.18 -2.11 -21.80
CA ILE A 28 -17.28 -1.06 -21.31
C ILE A 28 -15.84 -1.52 -21.61
N SER A 29 -15.25 -0.98 -22.67
CA SER A 29 -13.83 -1.16 -22.96
C SER A 29 -13.00 -0.41 -21.93
N PHE A 30 -12.23 -1.14 -21.10
CA PHE A 30 -11.38 -0.57 -20.07
C PHE A 30 -9.98 -0.29 -20.63
N PRO A 31 -9.55 0.98 -20.76
CA PRO A 31 -8.31 1.33 -21.46
C PRO A 31 -7.02 1.05 -20.66
N TYR A 32 -7.13 0.44 -19.48
CA TYR A 32 -6.02 0.26 -18.53
C TYR A 32 -5.16 -0.99 -18.79
N VAL A 33 -5.62 -1.92 -19.64
CA VAL A 33 -5.02 -3.26 -19.82
C VAL A 33 -4.58 -3.52 -21.27
N THR A 34 -4.58 -2.50 -22.13
CA THR A 34 -4.26 -2.65 -23.56
C THR A 34 -2.77 -2.93 -23.83
N THR A 35 -1.90 -2.91 -22.81
CA THR A 35 -0.44 -2.94 -22.95
C THR A 35 0.24 -4.17 -22.32
N MET A 36 -0.50 -5.27 -22.18
CA MET A 36 0.11 -6.55 -21.80
C MET A 36 0.80 -7.16 -23.03
N SER A 37 1.88 -7.93 -22.83
CA SER A 37 2.57 -8.63 -23.93
C SER A 37 1.59 -9.49 -24.74
N SER A 38 1.93 -9.79 -25.99
CA SER A 38 1.16 -10.71 -26.85
C SER A 38 1.05 -12.13 -26.29
N GLU A 39 1.76 -12.45 -25.20
CA GLU A 39 1.84 -13.78 -24.59
C GLU A 39 0.84 -13.97 -23.43
N VAL A 40 0.32 -12.89 -22.83
CA VAL A 40 -0.76 -13.01 -21.83
C VAL A 40 -2.05 -13.37 -22.56
N ASP A 41 -2.69 -14.46 -22.17
CA ASP A 41 -3.92 -14.93 -22.80
C ASP A 41 -5.11 -13.98 -22.53
N SER A 42 -6.19 -14.11 -23.31
CA SER A 42 -7.37 -13.25 -23.18
C SER A 42 -8.06 -13.38 -21.82
N ASP A 43 -8.02 -14.56 -21.20
CA ASP A 43 -8.71 -14.84 -19.95
C ASP A 43 -7.96 -14.20 -18.78
N SER A 44 -6.63 -14.25 -18.79
CA SER A 44 -5.77 -13.54 -17.83
C SER A 44 -6.01 -12.03 -17.86
N ARG A 45 -6.11 -11.41 -19.04
CA ARG A 45 -6.44 -9.97 -19.16
C ARG A 45 -7.83 -9.66 -18.59
N LYS A 46 -8.82 -10.50 -18.88
CA LYS A 46 -10.19 -10.33 -18.37
C LYS A 46 -10.23 -10.47 -16.85
N ALA A 47 -9.54 -11.47 -16.29
CA ALA A 47 -9.43 -11.66 -14.86
C ALA A 47 -8.82 -10.45 -14.15
N LEU A 48 -7.72 -9.90 -14.70
CA LEU A 48 -7.10 -8.68 -14.19
C LEU A 48 -8.06 -7.48 -14.25
N GLN A 49 -8.80 -7.31 -15.34
CA GLN A 49 -9.82 -6.25 -15.46
C GLN A 49 -10.92 -6.38 -14.40
N GLU A 50 -11.40 -7.60 -14.15
CA GLU A 50 -12.39 -7.85 -13.10
C GLU A 50 -11.84 -7.50 -11.71
N VAL A 51 -10.60 -7.88 -11.41
CA VAL A 51 -9.92 -7.54 -10.15
C VAL A 51 -9.82 -6.02 -9.97
N ILE A 52 -9.32 -5.31 -10.98
CA ILE A 52 -9.23 -3.84 -10.96
C ILE A 52 -10.63 -3.21 -10.81
N SER A 53 -11.64 -3.77 -11.47
CA SER A 53 -13.03 -3.32 -11.36
C SER A 53 -13.58 -3.48 -9.95
N ARG A 54 -13.31 -4.61 -9.26
CA ARG A 54 -13.72 -4.81 -7.87
C ARG A 54 -13.09 -3.77 -6.94
N LEU A 55 -11.80 -3.49 -7.10
CA LEU A 55 -11.11 -2.45 -6.32
C LEU A 55 -11.70 -1.06 -6.57
N LYS A 56 -11.90 -0.65 -7.84
CA LYS A 56 -12.49 0.65 -8.18
C LYS A 56 -13.91 0.84 -7.63
N ASN A 57 -14.68 -0.24 -7.59
CA ASN A 57 -16.06 -0.23 -7.12
C ASN A 57 -16.19 -0.50 -5.62
N TYR A 58 -15.08 -0.74 -4.92
CA TYR A 58 -15.09 -0.93 -3.48
C TYR A 58 -15.52 0.35 -2.78
N LYS A 59 -16.57 0.24 -1.94
CA LYS A 59 -17.07 1.34 -1.13
C LYS A 59 -16.67 1.09 0.33
N PRO A 60 -15.67 1.81 0.86
CA PRO A 60 -15.32 1.67 2.26
C PRO A 60 -16.48 2.15 3.16
N PRO A 61 -16.54 1.65 4.42
CA PRO A 61 -17.37 2.25 5.46
C PRO A 61 -16.93 3.69 5.77
N SER A 62 -17.62 4.34 6.71
CA SER A 62 -17.38 5.74 7.11
C SER A 62 -15.89 6.04 7.35
N ASN A 63 -15.41 7.16 6.78
CA ASN A 63 -14.00 7.56 6.87
C ASN A 63 -13.67 8.17 8.25
N GLN A 64 -13.20 7.33 9.17
CA GLN A 64 -12.75 7.77 10.51
C GLN A 64 -11.36 8.42 10.50
N TRP A 65 -10.59 8.32 9.40
CA TRP A 65 -9.23 8.86 9.35
C TRP A 65 -9.20 10.38 9.57
N ASN A 66 -10.20 11.09 9.03
CA ASN A 66 -10.37 12.53 9.22
C ASN A 66 -10.78 12.93 10.64
N GLU A 67 -11.11 11.98 11.51
CA GLU A 67 -11.47 12.25 12.91
C GLU A 67 -10.24 12.23 13.84
N PHE A 68 -9.12 11.66 13.38
CA PHE A 68 -7.86 11.73 14.12
C PHE A 68 -7.29 13.15 14.09
N ASP A 69 -6.56 13.53 15.13
CA ASP A 69 -5.64 14.66 15.05
C ASP A 69 -4.54 14.37 14.00
N VAL A 70 -4.05 15.39 13.31
CA VAL A 70 -3.02 15.24 12.26
C VAL A 70 -1.78 14.50 12.78
N SER A 71 -1.39 14.70 14.04
CA SER A 71 -0.24 14.01 14.65
C SER A 71 -0.42 12.49 14.79
N ARG A 72 -1.66 12.01 14.60
CA ARG A 72 -2.07 10.61 14.65
C ARG A 72 -2.58 10.07 13.31
N ARG A 73 -2.59 10.87 12.25
CA ARG A 73 -2.97 10.42 10.90
C ARG A 73 -1.76 9.88 10.18
N ALA A 74 -1.92 8.71 9.59
CA ALA A 74 -0.95 8.13 8.67
C ALA A 74 -1.65 7.45 7.51
N ALA A 75 -0.99 7.35 6.38
CA ALA A 75 -1.48 6.63 5.22
C ALA A 75 -0.38 5.75 4.64
N VAL A 76 -0.76 4.60 4.09
CA VAL A 76 0.14 3.66 3.44
C VAL A 76 -0.35 3.34 2.03
N LEU A 77 0.57 3.23 1.09
CA LEU A 77 0.30 2.97 -0.31
C LEU A 77 0.36 1.47 -0.60
N ILE A 78 -0.78 0.88 -0.93
CA ILE A 78 -0.86 -0.43 -1.58
C ILE A 78 -0.69 -0.17 -3.08
N LEU A 79 0.58 -0.06 -3.50
CA LEU A 79 0.92 0.14 -4.90
C LEU A 79 0.85 -1.19 -5.64
N LEU A 80 -0.13 -1.29 -6.54
CA LEU A 80 -0.37 -2.47 -7.36
C LEU A 80 0.10 -2.24 -8.79
N PHE A 81 0.64 -3.28 -9.42
CA PHE A 81 0.93 -3.29 -10.86
C PHE A 81 0.83 -4.72 -11.40
N PRO A 82 0.42 -4.92 -12.67
CA PRO A 82 0.49 -6.22 -13.31
C PRO A 82 1.92 -6.52 -13.75
N ASP A 83 2.40 -7.73 -13.48
CA ASP A 83 3.69 -8.20 -13.94
C ASP A 83 3.66 -8.64 -15.42
N SER A 84 4.76 -9.24 -15.90
CA SER A 84 4.87 -9.67 -17.31
C SER A 84 3.88 -10.77 -17.68
N LYS A 85 3.38 -11.53 -16.70
CA LYS A 85 2.39 -12.60 -16.84
C LYS A 85 0.95 -12.11 -16.60
N GLY A 86 0.75 -10.85 -16.22
CA GLY A 86 -0.56 -10.30 -15.88
C GLY A 86 -1.00 -10.56 -14.44
N GLU A 87 -0.12 -11.11 -13.60
CA GLU A 87 -0.40 -11.28 -12.18
C GLU A 87 -0.25 -9.93 -11.45
N LEU A 88 -1.24 -9.61 -10.60
CA LEU A 88 -1.25 -8.36 -9.86
C LEU A 88 -0.31 -8.47 -8.65
N ARG A 89 0.75 -7.67 -8.63
CA ARG A 89 1.75 -7.65 -7.57
C ARG A 89 1.61 -6.40 -6.69
N VAL A 90 2.01 -6.52 -5.43
CA VAL A 90 2.11 -5.41 -4.46
C VAL A 90 3.57 -5.08 -4.18
N VAL A 91 3.90 -3.79 -4.06
CA VAL A 91 5.21 -3.30 -3.64
C VAL A 91 5.31 -3.23 -2.12
N LEU A 92 6.39 -3.79 -1.57
CA LEU A 92 6.71 -3.77 -0.14
C LEU A 92 8.14 -3.24 0.06
N THR A 93 8.39 -2.70 1.24
CA THR A 93 9.69 -2.15 1.64
C THR A 93 10.18 -2.81 2.91
N GLU A 94 11.49 -3.00 3.01
CA GLU A 94 12.15 -3.33 4.27
C GLU A 94 12.75 -2.05 4.86
N ARG A 95 12.34 -1.67 6.07
CA ARG A 95 12.87 -0.46 6.72
C ARG A 95 14.35 -0.63 7.04
N SER A 96 15.15 0.44 6.85
CA SER A 96 16.58 0.44 7.18
C SER A 96 16.84 0.01 8.63
N SER A 97 17.88 -0.81 8.84
CA SER A 97 18.30 -1.26 10.17
C SER A 97 18.72 -0.11 11.09
N ASN A 98 19.03 1.06 10.53
CA ASN A 98 19.53 2.22 11.26
C ASN A 98 18.40 3.11 11.83
N LEU A 99 17.13 2.76 11.61
CA LEU A 99 16.00 3.51 12.13
C LEU A 99 15.77 3.22 13.62
N ARG A 100 15.48 4.28 14.40
CA ARG A 100 15.22 4.19 15.86
C ARG A 100 14.02 3.32 16.23
N THR A 101 13.15 2.96 15.29
CA THR A 101 11.97 2.12 15.51
C THR A 101 11.68 1.30 14.26
N PHE A 102 11.27 0.04 14.44
CA PHE A 102 10.86 -0.88 13.37
C PHE A 102 11.95 -1.20 12.33
N ALA A 103 13.24 -1.15 12.73
CA ALA A 103 14.37 -1.58 11.93
C ALA A 103 14.17 -3.00 11.36
N GLY A 104 14.40 -3.20 10.06
CA GLY A 104 14.27 -4.48 9.37
C GLY A 104 12.83 -4.98 9.15
N GLN A 105 11.81 -4.23 9.59
CA GLN A 105 10.41 -4.64 9.39
C GLN A 105 9.94 -4.39 7.97
N VAL A 106 9.13 -5.32 7.45
CA VAL A 106 8.44 -5.12 6.19
C VAL A 106 7.21 -4.24 6.37
N ALA A 107 7.09 -3.23 5.53
CA ALA A 107 5.97 -2.32 5.50
C ALA A 107 5.50 -2.04 4.07
N LEU A 108 4.28 -1.51 3.97
CA LEU A 108 3.86 -0.76 2.78
C LEU A 108 4.50 0.64 2.84
N PRO A 109 4.91 1.25 1.71
CA PRO A 109 5.39 2.63 1.69
C PRO A 109 4.38 3.56 2.33
N GLY A 110 4.81 4.44 3.23
CA GLY A 110 3.87 5.34 3.90
C GLY A 110 4.36 5.93 5.21
N GLY A 111 3.57 6.86 5.73
CA GLY A 111 3.95 7.66 6.88
C GLY A 111 2.84 8.59 7.32
N LYS A 112 3.21 9.64 8.05
CA LYS A 112 2.24 10.52 8.75
C LYS A 112 1.75 11.61 7.82
N ALA A 113 0.53 12.08 8.05
CA ALA A 113 0.07 13.30 7.39
C ALA A 113 0.85 14.51 7.91
N ASP A 114 1.25 15.41 7.01
CA ASP A 114 1.95 16.65 7.36
C ASP A 114 0.97 17.77 7.72
N SER A 115 -0.24 17.72 7.16
CA SER A 115 -1.26 18.75 7.38
C SER A 115 -2.66 18.14 7.56
N PRO A 116 -3.58 18.85 8.24
CA PRO A 116 -4.97 18.39 8.39
C PRO A 116 -5.74 18.30 7.07
N THR A 117 -5.29 19.02 6.04
CA THR A 117 -5.91 19.11 4.71
C THR A 117 -5.37 18.10 3.72
N GLU A 118 -4.25 17.45 4.02
CA GLU A 118 -3.67 16.41 3.18
C GLU A 118 -4.62 15.21 3.14
N THR A 119 -4.96 14.76 1.93
CA THR A 119 -5.75 13.54 1.76
C THR A 119 -4.87 12.31 2.03
N ALA A 120 -5.47 11.18 2.39
CA ALA A 120 -4.73 9.94 2.61
C ALA A 120 -3.93 9.52 1.36
N PHE A 121 -4.46 9.74 0.15
CA PHE A 121 -3.74 9.45 -1.09
C PHE A 121 -2.54 10.37 -1.31
N GLU A 122 -2.67 11.66 -1.02
CA GLU A 122 -1.53 12.61 -1.09
C GLU A 122 -0.45 12.24 -0.08
N THR A 123 -0.82 11.97 1.18
CA THR A 123 0.12 11.48 2.21
C THR A 123 0.85 10.23 1.74
N ALA A 124 0.11 9.20 1.28
CA ALA A 124 0.71 7.95 0.83
C ALA A 124 1.62 8.11 -0.39
N ARG A 125 1.28 9.01 -1.33
CA ARG A 125 2.09 9.31 -2.53
C ARG A 125 3.34 10.12 -2.20
N ARG A 126 3.26 11.06 -1.26
CA ARG A 126 4.41 11.83 -0.78
C ARG A 126 5.42 10.90 -0.11
N GLU A 127 4.96 10.11 0.85
CA GLU A 127 5.79 9.15 1.59
C GLU A 127 6.42 8.09 0.67
N ALA A 128 5.66 7.55 -0.30
CA ALA A 128 6.25 6.65 -1.31
C ALA A 128 7.32 7.35 -2.18
N SER A 129 7.19 8.66 -2.43
CA SER A 129 8.23 9.43 -3.12
C SER A 129 9.49 9.60 -2.29
N GLU A 130 9.37 9.72 -0.97
CA GLU A 130 10.48 9.86 -0.05
C GLU A 130 11.18 8.52 0.21
N GLU A 131 10.40 7.46 0.48
CA GLU A 131 10.93 6.15 0.86
C GLU A 131 11.48 5.36 -0.34
N ILE A 132 10.75 5.34 -1.46
CA ILE A 132 11.06 4.50 -2.64
C ILE A 132 11.22 5.32 -3.92
N GLY A 133 11.27 6.65 -3.88
CA GLY A 133 11.48 7.45 -5.09
C GLY A 133 10.35 7.38 -6.12
N LEU A 134 9.16 6.88 -5.77
CA LEU A 134 8.00 6.90 -6.66
C LEU A 134 7.46 8.33 -6.77
N PRO A 135 7.51 9.00 -7.94
CA PRO A 135 7.11 10.39 -8.04
C PRO A 135 5.71 10.65 -7.47
N SER A 136 5.58 11.66 -6.61
CA SER A 136 4.33 12.00 -5.91
C SER A 136 3.21 12.46 -6.84
N ARG A 137 3.55 12.93 -8.05
CA ARG A 137 2.61 13.42 -9.06
C ARG A 137 2.80 12.71 -10.40
N ASN A 138 1.72 12.55 -11.16
CA ASN A 138 1.72 11.80 -12.41
C ASN A 138 2.45 12.50 -13.58
N ASP A 139 2.60 13.83 -13.52
CA ASP A 139 3.38 14.62 -14.49
C ASP A 139 4.90 14.42 -14.35
N LEU A 140 5.34 13.95 -13.17
CA LEU A 140 6.74 13.65 -12.87
C LEU A 140 7.11 12.18 -13.13
N LEU A 141 6.13 11.33 -13.48
CA LEU A 141 6.41 9.93 -13.81
C LEU A 141 7.04 9.82 -15.20
N PRO A 142 8.05 8.95 -15.38
CA PRO A 142 8.59 8.68 -16.71
C PRO A 142 7.48 8.13 -17.61
N SER A 143 7.37 8.68 -18.82
CA SER A 143 6.45 8.17 -19.82
C SER A 143 6.76 6.69 -20.12
N PRO A 144 5.76 5.80 -20.27
CA PRO A 144 4.32 6.06 -20.36
C PRO A 144 3.56 5.86 -19.03
N PHE A 145 4.24 5.81 -17.89
CA PHE A 145 3.62 5.40 -16.63
C PHE A 145 2.68 6.46 -16.05
N THR A 146 1.71 5.97 -15.27
CA THR A 146 0.80 6.78 -14.46
C THR A 146 0.35 5.97 -13.25
N VAL A 147 0.03 6.64 -12.15
CA VAL A 147 -0.57 6.02 -10.96
C VAL A 147 -2.01 6.49 -10.82
N THR A 148 -2.94 5.55 -10.77
CA THR A 148 -4.38 5.81 -10.59
C THR A 148 -4.81 5.37 -9.21
N HIS A 149 -5.39 6.28 -8.42
CA HIS A 149 -6.07 5.94 -7.17
C HIS A 149 -7.29 5.05 -7.47
N LEU A 150 -7.38 3.87 -6.85
CA LEU A 150 -8.49 2.94 -7.05
C LEU A 150 -9.53 3.05 -5.93
N CYS A 151 -9.09 2.92 -4.68
CA CYS A 151 -9.94 3.01 -3.49
C CYS A 151 -9.10 3.16 -2.22
N GLU A 152 -9.77 3.39 -1.10
CA GLU A 152 -9.17 3.41 0.23
C GLU A 152 -9.82 2.34 1.11
N MET A 153 -9.02 1.63 1.90
CA MET A 153 -9.47 0.57 2.81
C MET A 153 -9.77 1.14 4.21
N PRO A 154 -10.58 0.48 5.05
CA PRO A 154 -10.84 0.90 6.43
C PRO A 154 -9.57 1.21 7.23
N THR A 155 -9.67 2.21 8.12
CA THR A 155 -8.54 2.66 8.94
C THR A 155 -8.15 1.55 9.93
N ASN A 156 -6.86 1.25 9.97
CA ASN A 156 -6.27 0.37 10.98
C ASN A 156 -5.66 1.23 12.09
N LEU A 157 -5.66 0.75 13.32
CA LEU A 157 -5.12 1.47 14.46
C LEU A 157 -3.83 0.78 14.92
N SER A 158 -2.74 1.54 15.01
CA SER A 158 -1.48 0.95 15.49
C SER A 158 -1.49 0.80 17.01
N ARG A 159 -0.57 -0.02 17.56
CA ARG A 159 -0.34 -0.10 19.02
C ARG A 159 -0.03 1.28 19.63
N ASN A 160 0.59 2.14 18.83
CA ASN A 160 0.93 3.51 19.17
C ASN A 160 -0.25 4.48 18.93
N GLN A 161 -1.46 3.98 18.67
CA GLN A 161 -2.67 4.75 18.41
C GLN A 161 -2.52 5.73 17.24
N LEU A 162 -1.84 5.29 16.19
CA LEU A 162 -1.77 5.95 14.89
C LEU A 162 -2.89 5.37 14.02
N GLY A 163 -3.78 6.22 13.50
CA GLY A 163 -4.79 5.83 12.51
C GLY A 163 -4.15 5.73 11.13
N VAL A 164 -3.95 4.51 10.64
CA VAL A 164 -3.31 4.20 9.37
C VAL A 164 -4.39 3.90 8.32
N ARG A 165 -4.48 4.75 7.30
CA ARG A 165 -5.41 4.60 6.17
C ARG A 165 -4.70 3.93 4.99
N PRO A 166 -5.07 2.69 4.61
CA PRO A 166 -4.49 2.04 3.45
C PRO A 166 -5.14 2.58 2.17
N VAL A 167 -4.31 2.95 1.20
CA VAL A 167 -4.73 3.52 -0.08
C VAL A 167 -4.28 2.62 -1.21
N VAL A 168 -5.22 2.13 -2.01
CA VAL A 168 -4.95 1.25 -3.14
C VAL A 168 -4.78 2.08 -4.40
N ALA A 169 -3.63 1.94 -5.06
CA ALA A 169 -3.34 2.62 -6.31
C ALA A 169 -2.76 1.66 -7.34
N LEU A 170 -3.08 1.88 -8.60
CA LEU A 170 -2.58 1.09 -9.73
C LEU A 170 -1.51 1.88 -10.48
N LEU A 171 -0.30 1.34 -10.57
CA LEU A 171 0.73 1.76 -11.51
C LEU A 171 0.51 1.02 -12.83
N HIS A 172 0.27 1.78 -13.89
CA HIS A 172 0.02 1.25 -15.24
C HIS A 172 0.47 2.25 -16.31
N THR A 173 0.42 1.85 -17.58
CA THR A 173 0.71 2.75 -18.71
C THR A 173 -0.52 3.61 -19.06
N LYS A 174 -0.30 4.83 -19.54
CA LYS A 174 -1.37 5.73 -19.99
C LYS A 174 -2.25 5.09 -21.09
N PRO A 175 -3.58 5.32 -21.08
CA PRO A 175 -4.48 4.94 -22.17
C PRO A 175 -3.94 5.34 -23.54
N GLY A 176 -4.06 4.46 -24.53
CA GLY A 176 -3.64 4.73 -25.92
C GLY A 176 -2.14 4.58 -26.18
N TYR A 177 -1.31 4.33 -25.16
CA TYR A 177 0.03 3.81 -25.40
C TYR A 177 -0.09 2.39 -25.93
N SER A 178 0.31 2.13 -27.18
CA SER A 178 0.30 0.79 -27.82
C SER A 178 1.72 0.25 -28.03
N GLY A 179 2.73 0.91 -27.46
CA GLY A 179 4.11 0.44 -27.50
C GLY A 179 4.21 -0.92 -26.83
N SER A 180 4.59 -1.94 -27.58
CA SER A 180 4.81 -3.28 -27.04
C SER A 180 5.95 -3.22 -26.01
N LYS A 181 5.73 -3.84 -24.84
CA LYS A 181 6.77 -4.26 -23.86
C LYS A 181 7.29 -3.24 -22.82
N VAL A 182 6.49 -2.29 -22.34
CA VAL A 182 6.90 -1.53 -21.14
C VAL A 182 6.23 -2.11 -19.90
N ASN A 183 6.95 -2.96 -19.18
CA ASN A 183 6.51 -3.52 -17.90
C ASN A 183 7.04 -2.67 -16.72
N ALA A 184 6.18 -2.37 -15.74
CA ALA A 184 6.58 -1.63 -14.56
C ALA A 184 7.63 -2.36 -13.71
N GLU A 185 7.56 -3.69 -13.58
CA GLU A 185 8.53 -4.51 -12.87
C GLU A 185 9.93 -4.46 -13.48
N GLU A 186 10.01 -4.37 -14.81
CA GLU A 186 11.31 -4.36 -15.51
C GLU A 186 11.83 -2.93 -15.70
N SER A 187 10.93 -1.96 -15.86
CA SER A 187 11.29 -0.60 -16.26
C SER A 187 11.10 0.45 -15.16
N LEU A 188 10.02 0.32 -14.39
CA LEU A 188 9.62 1.11 -13.24
C LEU A 188 10.43 0.81 -11.97
N ILE A 189 10.01 -0.27 -11.34
CA ILE A 189 10.34 -0.69 -9.98
C ILE A 189 11.85 -0.78 -9.72
N PRO A 190 12.71 -1.28 -10.63
CA PRO A 190 14.14 -1.38 -10.39
C PRO A 190 14.87 -0.04 -10.40
N ARG A 191 14.23 1.01 -10.95
CA ARG A 191 14.78 2.37 -11.08
C ARG A 191 14.30 3.33 -10.00
N LEU A 192 13.37 2.88 -9.17
CA LEU A 192 12.99 3.56 -7.96
C LEU A 192 14.24 3.80 -7.10
N ASP A 193 14.31 4.98 -6.47
CA ASP A 193 15.44 5.42 -5.65
C ASP A 193 15.09 5.26 -4.17
N PRO A 194 15.34 4.09 -3.56
CA PRO A 194 15.08 3.87 -2.15
C PRO A 194 16.06 4.65 -1.27
N LYS A 195 15.53 5.62 -0.52
CA LYS A 195 16.34 6.53 0.32
C LYS A 195 16.29 6.14 1.79
N GLU A 196 15.11 5.81 2.30
CA GLU A 196 14.89 5.51 3.73
C GLU A 196 14.72 4.01 4.03
N VAL A 197 14.70 3.18 2.99
CA VAL A 197 14.46 1.74 3.08
C VAL A 197 15.73 0.95 2.72
N ALA A 198 15.89 -0.22 3.33
CA ALA A 198 16.99 -1.14 3.04
C ALA A 198 16.81 -1.85 1.70
N SER A 199 15.57 -2.21 1.37
CA SER A 199 15.25 -2.92 0.14
C SER A 199 13.79 -2.69 -0.29
N VAL A 200 13.54 -2.86 -1.59
CA VAL A 200 12.20 -2.87 -2.19
C VAL A 200 12.01 -4.21 -2.89
N PHE A 201 10.86 -4.84 -2.68
CA PHE A 201 10.51 -6.10 -3.33
C PHE A 201 9.02 -6.16 -3.64
N THR A 202 8.64 -7.13 -4.46
CA THR A 202 7.27 -7.29 -4.94
C THR A 202 6.78 -8.71 -4.68
N VAL A 203 5.49 -8.85 -4.38
CA VAL A 203 4.86 -10.14 -4.11
C VAL A 203 3.53 -10.21 -4.85
N PRO A 204 3.14 -11.35 -5.44
CA PRO A 204 1.79 -11.54 -5.95
C PRO A 204 0.75 -11.28 -4.87
N LEU A 205 -0.19 -10.37 -5.15
CA LEU A 205 -1.23 -10.03 -4.17
C LEU A 205 -2.08 -11.26 -3.82
N ARG A 206 -2.27 -12.17 -4.77
CA ARG A 206 -3.04 -13.41 -4.60
C ARG A 206 -2.43 -14.36 -3.57
N ALA A 207 -1.11 -14.35 -3.42
CA ALA A 207 -0.39 -15.22 -2.48
C ALA A 207 -0.79 -14.98 -1.02
N PHE A 208 -1.25 -13.76 -0.68
CA PHE A 208 -1.75 -13.42 0.65
C PHE A 208 -3.15 -13.98 0.96
N LEU A 209 -3.74 -14.77 0.05
CA LEU A 209 -4.97 -15.55 0.31
C LEU A 209 -4.69 -17.04 0.50
N GLU A 210 -3.43 -17.47 0.40
CA GLU A 210 -3.04 -18.88 0.43
C GLU A 210 -2.20 -19.17 1.67
N SER A 211 -2.49 -20.28 2.34
CA SER A 211 -1.75 -20.78 3.50
C SER A 211 -0.46 -21.47 3.09
N ASP A 212 -0.42 -21.96 1.84
CA ASP A 212 0.66 -22.78 1.29
C ASP A 212 1.01 -22.29 -0.12
N TYR A 213 1.64 -21.12 -0.20
CA TYR A 213 2.12 -20.54 -1.45
C TYR A 213 3.60 -20.88 -1.66
N GLN A 214 3.96 -21.23 -2.90
CA GLN A 214 5.35 -21.35 -3.32
C GLN A 214 5.59 -20.36 -4.45
N ASN A 215 6.65 -19.55 -4.32
CA ASN A 215 7.05 -18.66 -5.40
C ASN A 215 7.60 -19.51 -6.56
N PRO A 216 6.96 -19.53 -7.75
CA PRO A 216 7.39 -20.37 -8.86
C PRO A 216 8.73 -19.93 -9.46
N GLU A 217 9.23 -18.75 -9.13
CA GLU A 217 10.58 -18.31 -9.51
C GLU A 217 11.70 -19.00 -8.72
N PHE A 218 11.37 -19.66 -7.60
CA PHE A 218 12.34 -20.29 -6.72
C PHE A 218 11.92 -21.74 -6.42
N GLU A 219 12.73 -22.70 -6.87
CA GLU A 219 12.62 -24.08 -6.41
C GLU A 219 13.30 -24.20 -5.04
N PHE A 220 12.54 -24.63 -4.04
CA PHE A 220 13.07 -24.75 -2.68
C PHE A 220 13.99 -25.98 -2.59
N SER A 221 15.28 -25.77 -2.38
CA SER A 221 16.21 -26.84 -2.00
C SER A 221 16.36 -26.87 -0.47
N PRO A 222 16.10 -28.01 0.21
CA PRO A 222 16.21 -28.12 1.67
C PRO A 222 17.57 -27.71 2.25
N ASP A 223 18.64 -27.77 1.44
CA ASP A 223 20.02 -27.51 1.87
C ASP A 223 20.48 -26.06 1.60
N GLU A 224 19.64 -25.22 0.99
CA GLU A 224 20.03 -23.87 0.61
C GLU A 224 20.01 -22.91 1.81
N LYS A 225 21.16 -22.30 2.13
CA LYS A 225 21.25 -21.29 3.19
C LYS A 225 20.62 -19.98 2.71
N ILE A 226 19.38 -19.73 3.13
CA ILE A 226 18.64 -18.51 2.81
C ILE A 226 19.09 -17.38 3.74
N ALA A 227 19.38 -16.21 3.17
CA ALA A 227 19.62 -15.01 3.99
C ALA A 227 18.28 -14.56 4.60
N GLU A 228 18.22 -14.48 5.94
CA GLU A 228 17.04 -14.00 6.66
C GLU A 228 17.12 -12.50 6.94
N SER A 229 16.01 -11.81 6.70
CA SER A 229 15.76 -10.45 7.19
C SER A 229 15.81 -10.43 8.72
N THR A 230 16.46 -9.41 9.30
CA THR A 230 17.03 -9.39 10.66
C THR A 230 16.03 -9.33 11.83
N VAL A 231 14.72 -9.48 11.57
CA VAL A 231 13.70 -9.42 12.62
C VAL A 231 13.11 -10.81 12.86
N ASP A 232 13.72 -11.54 13.80
CA ASP A 232 13.08 -12.69 14.39
C ASP A 232 12.07 -12.26 15.44
N ILE A 233 10.80 -12.35 15.07
CA ILE A 233 9.72 -12.37 16.06
C ILE A 233 9.31 -13.81 16.23
N ASP A 234 9.64 -14.36 17.39
CA ASP A 234 9.09 -15.63 17.83
C ASP A 234 7.67 -15.39 18.35
N TRP A 235 6.69 -15.81 17.57
CA TRP A 235 5.26 -15.74 17.91
C TRP A 235 4.75 -17.01 18.60
N GLY A 236 5.61 -18.01 18.85
CA GLY A 236 5.20 -19.32 19.39
C GLY A 236 4.22 -20.07 18.47
N THR A 237 4.25 -19.78 17.17
CA THR A 237 3.33 -20.29 16.16
C THR A 237 3.82 -21.59 15.53
N VAL A 238 2.88 -22.39 15.02
CA VAL A 238 3.17 -23.57 14.20
C VAL A 238 2.97 -23.17 12.72
N PRO A 239 3.98 -23.35 11.86
CA PRO A 239 3.83 -23.16 10.42
C PRO A 239 2.63 -23.92 9.88
N THR A 240 1.85 -23.26 9.03
CA THR A 240 0.79 -23.92 8.25
C THR A 240 1.29 -24.21 6.84
N GLY A 241 0.78 -25.28 6.22
CA GLY A 241 1.19 -25.70 4.88
C GLY A 241 2.54 -26.42 4.84
N LYS A 242 2.97 -26.79 3.63
CA LYS A 242 4.24 -27.50 3.38
C LYS A 242 5.38 -26.54 3.14
N THR A 243 5.12 -25.33 2.64
CA THR A 243 6.14 -24.34 2.31
C THR A 243 6.57 -23.48 3.50
N GLY A 244 5.80 -23.51 4.59
CA GLY A 244 5.99 -22.58 5.72
C GLY A 244 5.66 -21.13 5.36
N TRP A 245 4.93 -20.90 4.27
CA TRP A 245 4.57 -19.58 3.77
C TRP A 245 3.77 -18.76 4.78
N TYR A 246 2.80 -19.37 5.47
CA TYR A 246 1.89 -18.65 6.36
C TYR A 246 1.87 -19.23 7.77
N GLU A 247 1.81 -18.31 8.73
CA GLU A 247 1.59 -18.55 10.14
C GLU A 247 0.52 -17.56 10.64
N GLY A 248 -0.30 -17.99 11.60
CA GLY A 248 -1.22 -17.05 12.24
C GLY A 248 -1.59 -17.43 13.65
N GLN A 249 -1.99 -16.40 14.40
CA GLN A 249 -2.32 -16.51 15.82
C GLN A 249 -3.52 -15.64 16.15
N TRP A 250 -4.43 -16.17 16.96
CA TRP A 250 -5.47 -15.37 17.58
C TRP A 250 -4.87 -14.56 18.73
N LEU A 251 -5.03 -13.25 18.65
CA LEU A 251 -4.66 -12.30 19.70
C LEU A 251 -5.93 -11.66 20.27
N GLU A 252 -5.84 -11.17 21.49
CA GLU A 252 -6.84 -10.29 22.07
C GLU A 252 -6.29 -8.86 22.11
N TRP A 253 -7.05 -7.91 21.57
CA TRP A 253 -6.65 -6.52 21.53
C TRP A 253 -7.85 -5.62 21.82
N TYR A 254 -7.77 -4.85 22.91
CA TYR A 254 -8.91 -4.08 23.46
C TYR A 254 -10.17 -4.93 23.70
N GLY A 255 -10.02 -6.18 24.13
CA GLY A 255 -11.13 -7.13 24.34
C GLY A 255 -11.76 -7.65 23.04
N ILE A 256 -11.19 -7.32 21.88
CA ILE A 256 -11.63 -7.80 20.57
C ILE A 256 -10.65 -8.87 20.08
N LYS A 257 -11.19 -9.97 19.56
CA LYS A 257 -10.38 -10.99 18.89
C LYS A 257 -9.79 -10.41 17.61
N TRP A 258 -8.47 -10.43 17.52
CA TRP A 258 -7.72 -9.97 16.37
C TRP A 258 -6.91 -11.13 15.80
N ARG A 259 -6.86 -11.25 14.47
CA ARG A 259 -6.08 -12.29 13.82
C ARG A 259 -4.73 -11.73 13.39
N GLY A 260 -3.67 -12.23 14.02
CA GLY A 260 -2.29 -12.03 13.59
C GLY A 260 -1.97 -12.92 12.40
N HIS A 261 -1.43 -12.30 11.36
CA HIS A 261 -0.94 -12.95 10.15
C HIS A 261 0.57 -12.73 10.05
N GLN A 262 1.31 -13.77 9.67
CA GLN A 262 2.72 -13.71 9.33
C GLN A 262 2.93 -14.51 8.04
N PHE A 263 3.66 -13.91 7.10
CA PHE A 263 4.05 -14.53 5.84
C PHE A 263 5.57 -14.54 5.70
N ASN A 264 6.13 -15.72 5.44
CA ASN A 264 7.54 -15.93 5.12
C ASN A 264 7.73 -15.78 3.61
N VAL A 265 8.06 -14.57 3.17
CA VAL A 265 8.18 -14.21 1.76
C VAL A 265 9.58 -14.49 1.24
N TYR A 266 9.68 -15.40 0.27
CA TYR A 266 10.91 -15.75 -0.43
C TYR A 266 10.96 -15.04 -1.78
N THR A 267 11.88 -14.09 -1.93
CA THR A 267 12.03 -13.31 -3.15
C THR A 267 13.43 -12.74 -3.30
N SER A 268 13.75 -12.25 -4.50
CA SER A 268 14.96 -11.45 -4.73
C SER A 268 14.60 -9.97 -4.64
N PRO A 269 15.19 -9.22 -3.70
CA PRO A 269 14.99 -7.78 -3.66
C PRO A 269 15.63 -7.09 -4.85
N VAL A 270 15.07 -5.93 -5.22
CA VAL A 270 15.84 -4.93 -5.96
C VAL A 270 16.83 -4.33 -4.93
N VAL A 271 18.05 -4.85 -4.92
CA VAL A 271 19.09 -4.41 -3.98
C VAL A 271 19.56 -3.01 -4.37
N VAL A 272 19.50 -2.11 -3.38
CA VAL A 272 19.98 -0.73 -3.49
C VAL A 272 21.50 -0.72 -3.58
N GLN A 273 22.04 -0.51 -4.78
CA GLN A 273 23.34 0.15 -4.85
C GLN A 273 23.08 1.65 -4.73
N ARG A 274 23.52 2.28 -3.63
CA ARG A 274 23.59 3.75 -3.56
C ARG A 274 24.35 4.22 -4.79
N ARG A 275 23.67 4.86 -5.74
CA ARG A 275 24.36 5.53 -6.84
C ARG A 275 24.85 6.86 -6.32
N ASP A 276 26.15 7.09 -6.43
CA ASP A 276 26.75 8.36 -6.05
C ASP A 276 26.29 9.46 -7.03
N SER A 277 26.00 10.67 -6.52
CA SER A 277 25.40 11.75 -7.32
C SER A 277 26.24 12.18 -8.53
N THR A 278 27.56 11.98 -8.45
CA THR A 278 28.53 12.22 -9.52
C THR A 278 28.37 11.25 -10.68
N GLN A 279 27.98 10.02 -10.40
CA GLN A 279 27.85 8.95 -11.39
C GLN A 279 26.59 9.10 -12.25
N VAL A 280 25.52 9.67 -11.67
CA VAL A 280 24.28 10.01 -12.38
C VAL A 280 24.51 11.11 -13.41
N LEU A 281 25.27 12.15 -13.04
CA LEU A 281 25.59 13.26 -13.93
C LEU A 281 26.52 12.84 -15.09
N GLU A 282 27.45 11.92 -14.84
CA GLU A 282 28.31 11.35 -15.88
C GLU A 282 27.51 10.49 -16.87
N ASP A 283 26.63 9.61 -16.38
CA ASP A 283 25.79 8.76 -17.24
C ASP A 283 24.78 9.57 -18.08
N GLU A 284 24.19 10.63 -17.52
CA GLU A 284 23.30 11.55 -18.23
C GLU A 284 24.04 12.39 -19.29
N ALA A 285 25.25 12.86 -18.98
CA ALA A 285 26.09 13.57 -19.92
C ALA A 285 26.56 12.66 -21.07
N GLN A 286 26.86 11.39 -20.79
CA GLN A 286 27.27 10.40 -21.79
C GLN A 286 26.11 10.02 -22.73
N ALA A 287 24.88 9.93 -22.21
CA ALA A 287 23.67 9.68 -23.00
C ALA A 287 23.32 10.85 -23.92
N TYR A 288 23.52 12.10 -23.45
CA TYR A 288 23.33 13.29 -24.28
C TYR A 288 24.37 13.41 -25.41
N ALA A 289 25.62 13.02 -25.15
CA ALA A 289 26.72 13.13 -26.11
C ALA A 289 26.67 12.08 -27.24
N THR A 290 26.05 10.91 -27.01
CA THR A 290 26.03 9.80 -27.98
C THR A 290 24.77 9.74 -28.84
N GLY A 291 23.81 10.65 -28.65
CA GLY A 291 22.54 10.66 -29.40
C GLY A 291 21.65 9.43 -29.15
N ASN A 292 22.04 8.57 -28.20
CA ASN A 292 21.25 7.44 -27.74
C ASN A 292 20.28 7.93 -26.67
N LEU A 293 19.04 8.22 -27.07
CA LEU A 293 17.92 8.35 -26.14
C LEU A 293 17.53 7.00 -25.50
N GLU A 294 18.19 5.90 -25.88
CA GLU A 294 18.24 4.66 -25.09
C GLU A 294 19.44 4.72 -24.15
N GLY A 295 19.21 5.21 -22.92
CA GLY A 295 20.20 5.17 -21.85
C GLY A 295 20.76 3.75 -21.66
N GLY A 296 22.05 3.62 -21.94
CA GLY A 296 22.97 2.52 -21.58
C GLY A 296 22.35 1.17 -21.22
N ARG A 297 22.01 0.36 -22.23
CA ARG A 297 22.02 -1.10 -22.08
C ARG A 297 23.47 -1.55 -21.85
N ARG A 298 23.80 -1.87 -20.61
CA ARG A 298 24.41 -3.18 -20.36
C ARG A 298 23.26 -4.17 -20.25
N SER A 299 22.95 -4.83 -21.37
CA SER A 299 22.37 -6.18 -21.31
C SER A 299 23.40 -7.06 -20.61
N GLY A 300 23.35 -7.07 -19.27
CA GLY A 300 23.88 -8.16 -18.49
C GLY A 300 22.92 -9.33 -18.64
N GLY A 301 22.99 -10.02 -19.79
CA GLY A 301 22.59 -11.41 -19.91
C GLY A 301 23.56 -12.31 -19.13
N GLY A 302 23.84 -11.93 -17.89
CA GLY A 302 24.53 -12.74 -16.91
C GLY A 302 23.46 -13.29 -15.98
N THR A 303 23.49 -14.59 -15.79
CA THR A 303 22.94 -15.27 -14.61
C THR A 303 23.56 -14.63 -13.36
N HIS A 304 23.05 -13.47 -12.96
CA HIS A 304 23.21 -13.04 -11.59
C HIS A 304 22.43 -14.06 -10.78
N ASP A 305 23.13 -14.90 -10.02
CA ASP A 305 22.53 -15.71 -8.96
C ASP A 305 21.55 -14.81 -8.22
N LYS A 306 20.25 -14.98 -8.49
CA LYS A 306 19.17 -14.26 -7.84
C LYS A 306 19.20 -14.73 -6.40
N LYS A 307 20.00 -14.07 -5.56
CA LYS A 307 20.12 -14.43 -4.16
C LYS A 307 18.74 -14.31 -3.54
N MET A 308 18.19 -15.46 -3.14
CA MET A 308 16.91 -15.52 -2.48
C MET A 308 17.07 -14.98 -1.06
N VAL A 309 16.15 -14.10 -0.67
CA VAL A 309 16.08 -13.51 0.67
C VAL A 309 14.71 -13.83 1.24
N LYS A 310 14.68 -14.16 2.54
CA LYS A 310 13.44 -14.37 3.30
C LYS A 310 13.07 -13.10 4.04
N TYR A 311 11.87 -12.61 3.79
CA TYR A 311 11.25 -11.48 4.47
C TYR A 311 10.07 -11.94 5.30
N LYS A 312 9.87 -11.33 6.48
CA LYS A 312 8.67 -11.58 7.30
C LYS A 312 7.68 -10.43 7.13
N VAL A 313 6.54 -10.69 6.51
CA VAL A 313 5.41 -9.75 6.42
C VAL A 313 4.42 -10.10 7.50
N TRP A 314 4.27 -9.27 8.52
CA TRP A 314 3.44 -9.59 9.68
C TRP A 314 2.69 -8.37 10.23
N GLY A 315 1.83 -8.61 11.22
CA GLY A 315 1.16 -7.55 11.96
C GLY A 315 0.16 -6.77 11.11
N MET A 316 0.14 -5.43 11.27
CA MET A 316 -0.77 -4.57 10.52
C MET A 316 -0.52 -4.63 9.01
N THR A 317 0.75 -4.69 8.57
CA THR A 317 1.10 -4.80 7.14
C THR A 317 0.45 -6.03 6.53
N ALA A 318 0.65 -7.21 7.14
CA ALA A 318 0.05 -8.46 6.66
C ALA A 318 -1.49 -8.37 6.66
N ARG A 319 -2.08 -7.82 7.71
CA ARG A 319 -3.53 -7.65 7.80
C ARG A 319 -4.09 -6.79 6.66
N ILE A 320 -3.48 -5.64 6.41
CA ILE A 320 -3.87 -4.72 5.34
C ILE A 320 -3.80 -5.41 3.97
N VAL A 321 -2.71 -6.14 3.71
CA VAL A 321 -2.51 -6.79 2.41
C VAL A 321 -3.50 -7.96 2.21
N VAL A 322 -3.80 -8.74 3.26
CA VAL A 322 -4.85 -9.78 3.21
C VAL A 322 -6.21 -9.14 2.88
N ASP A 323 -6.60 -8.07 3.59
CA ASP A 323 -7.88 -7.40 3.34
C ASP A 323 -7.95 -6.81 1.92
N ALA A 324 -6.86 -6.23 1.42
CA ALA A 324 -6.78 -5.74 0.04
C ALA A 324 -6.91 -6.87 -0.99
N ALA A 325 -6.24 -8.00 -0.77
CA ALA A 325 -6.36 -9.18 -1.62
C ALA A 325 -7.78 -9.75 -1.62
N ARG A 326 -8.45 -9.78 -0.46
CA ARG A 326 -9.85 -10.22 -0.34
C ARG A 326 -10.78 -9.40 -1.22
N VAL A 327 -10.65 -8.07 -1.19
CA VAL A 327 -11.44 -7.16 -2.05
C VAL A 327 -11.07 -7.34 -3.52
N ALA A 328 -9.78 -7.37 -3.84
CA ALA A 328 -9.28 -7.50 -5.20
C ALA A 328 -9.81 -8.76 -5.91
N PHE A 329 -9.71 -9.91 -5.25
CA PHE A 329 -10.08 -11.20 -5.84
C PHE A 329 -11.52 -11.64 -5.53
N GLY A 330 -12.23 -10.94 -4.63
CA GLY A 330 -13.57 -11.34 -4.19
C GLY A 330 -13.59 -12.72 -3.53
N LYS A 331 -12.50 -13.07 -2.84
CA LYS A 331 -12.28 -14.38 -2.21
C LYS A 331 -11.75 -14.20 -0.80
N ASN A 332 -12.12 -15.11 0.10
CA ASN A 332 -11.53 -15.18 1.43
C ASN A 332 -10.25 -16.03 1.38
N PRO A 333 -9.31 -15.83 2.32
CA PRO A 333 -8.16 -16.72 2.44
C PRO A 333 -8.60 -18.14 2.83
N ASP A 334 -7.75 -19.13 2.52
CA ASP A 334 -7.92 -20.53 2.91
C ASP A 334 -7.55 -20.83 4.38
N PHE A 335 -7.11 -19.80 5.11
CA PHE A 335 -6.77 -19.84 6.53
C PHE A 335 -7.70 -18.96 7.38
N GLU A 336 -7.60 -19.07 8.71
CA GLU A 336 -8.40 -18.27 9.64
C GLU A 336 -8.16 -16.76 9.49
N TYR A 337 -9.24 -15.97 9.49
CA TYR A 337 -9.23 -14.52 9.34
C TYR A 337 -10.35 -13.87 10.16
N VAL A 338 -10.30 -12.54 10.29
CA VAL A 338 -11.43 -11.74 10.82
C VAL A 338 -12.15 -11.12 9.64
N ASP A 339 -13.47 -11.32 9.54
CA ASP A 339 -14.22 -10.84 8.37
C ASP A 339 -14.22 -9.31 8.27
N LYS A 340 -14.40 -8.64 9.40
CA LYS A 340 -14.40 -7.19 9.51
C LYS A 340 -13.03 -6.59 9.15
N MET A 341 -13.01 -5.64 8.23
CA MET A 341 -11.82 -4.92 7.81
C MET A 341 -11.63 -3.64 8.65
N GLY A 342 -10.37 -3.36 9.03
CA GLY A 342 -9.99 -2.22 9.85
C GLY A 342 -10.50 -2.29 11.30
N ASP A 343 -10.18 -1.24 12.06
CA ASP A 343 -10.30 -1.23 13.53
C ASP A 343 -11.36 -0.25 14.03
N ASP A 344 -12.36 0.03 13.20
CA ASP A 344 -13.42 1.01 13.43
C ASP A 344 -14.09 0.91 14.81
N GLU A 345 -14.24 -0.30 15.37
CA GLU A 345 -14.81 -0.49 16.72
C GLU A 345 -13.85 -0.03 17.81
N VAL A 346 -12.57 -0.40 17.71
CA VAL A 346 -11.53 0.01 18.66
C VAL A 346 -11.32 1.52 18.59
N ILE A 347 -11.32 2.09 17.37
CA ILE A 347 -11.15 3.53 17.16
C ILE A 347 -12.29 4.29 17.87
N LYS A 348 -13.55 3.93 17.59
CA LYS A 348 -14.72 4.54 18.25
C LYS A 348 -14.70 4.40 19.77
N LEU A 349 -14.29 3.23 20.28
CA LEU A 349 -14.12 3.02 21.72
C LEU A 349 -13.12 4.01 22.32
N LEU A 350 -11.93 4.11 21.74
CA LEU A 350 -10.88 4.99 22.25
C LEU A 350 -11.18 6.48 22.08
N GLN A 351 -11.91 6.86 21.04
CA GLN A 351 -12.44 8.22 20.88
C GLN A 351 -13.41 8.56 22.01
N LYS A 352 -14.36 7.67 22.31
CA LYS A 352 -15.33 7.84 23.40
C LYS A 352 -14.64 7.96 24.76
N GLU A 353 -13.53 7.25 24.96
CA GLU A 353 -12.71 7.33 26.17
C GLU A 353 -11.74 8.52 26.20
N GLY A 354 -11.69 9.36 25.15
CA GLY A 354 -10.79 10.51 25.06
C GLY A 354 -9.31 10.13 24.88
N LYS A 355 -9.00 8.89 24.52
CA LYS A 355 -7.62 8.35 24.43
C LYS A 355 -6.90 8.69 23.12
N LEU A 356 -7.59 9.28 22.13
CA LEU A 356 -7.02 9.65 20.82
C LEU A 356 -6.74 11.16 20.65
N GLY A 357 -6.57 11.92 21.74
CA GLY A 357 -6.18 13.33 21.69
C GLY A 357 -4.77 13.57 21.10
N PRO A 358 -4.40 14.82 20.76
CA PRO A 358 -3.14 15.13 20.06
C PRO A 358 -1.90 14.55 20.74
N ARG A 359 -0.90 14.13 19.95
CA ARG A 359 0.42 13.77 20.49
C ARG A 359 1.19 15.05 20.78
N ILE A 360 1.30 15.41 22.06
CA ILE A 360 2.19 16.49 22.51
C ILE A 360 3.63 16.01 22.30
N LYS A 361 4.38 16.60 21.34
CA LYS A 361 5.83 16.43 21.28
C LYS A 361 6.40 16.98 22.59
N GLY A 362 7.19 16.19 23.31
CA GLY A 362 7.78 16.59 24.58
C GLY A 362 8.42 17.97 24.44
N VAL A 363 7.95 18.92 25.23
CA VAL A 363 8.57 20.23 25.35
C VAL A 363 9.94 19.98 25.97
N VAL A 364 11.01 20.32 25.25
CA VAL A 364 12.34 20.41 25.84
C VAL A 364 12.31 21.67 26.69
N GLU A 365 12.03 21.53 27.99
CA GLU A 365 12.32 22.59 28.93
C GLU A 365 13.84 22.64 29.11
N ASP A 366 14.45 23.70 28.58
CA ASP A 366 15.83 24.07 28.87
C ASP A 366 15.91 24.58 30.32
N THR A 367 15.91 23.65 31.27
CA THR A 367 16.42 23.94 32.61
C THR A 367 17.92 23.80 32.50
N GLY A 368 18.67 24.90 32.56
CA GLY A 368 20.13 24.99 32.34
C GLY A 368 21.05 24.18 33.29
N ALA A 369 20.71 22.93 33.59
CA ALA A 369 21.51 21.97 34.31
C ALA A 369 21.13 20.54 33.85
N GLY A 370 21.84 20.03 32.83
CA GLY A 370 21.94 18.60 32.51
C GLY A 370 20.70 17.94 31.90
N THR A 371 20.84 17.48 30.66
CA THR A 371 19.80 16.75 29.92
C THR A 371 19.38 15.46 30.64
N ARG A 372 18.16 15.42 31.19
CA ARG A 372 17.45 14.20 31.55
C ARG A 372 16.16 14.10 30.74
N VAL A 373 16.10 13.14 29.83
CA VAL A 373 14.87 12.79 29.10
C VAL A 373 13.99 11.98 30.04
N SER A 374 12.88 12.55 30.51
CA SER A 374 11.82 11.80 31.19
C SER A 374 10.76 11.42 30.17
N ASN A 375 10.47 10.12 30.06
CA ASN A 375 9.29 9.65 29.32
C ASN A 375 8.07 9.98 30.18
N GLY A 376 7.17 10.79 29.65
CA GLY A 376 5.93 11.16 30.32
C GLY A 376 5.04 9.94 30.55
N GLU A 377 5.10 9.38 31.75
CA GLU A 377 4.02 8.54 32.27
C GLU A 377 2.80 9.43 32.50
N GLY A 378 1.67 9.02 31.92
CA GLY A 378 0.40 9.68 32.11
C GLY A 378 0.07 9.78 33.59
N ARG A 379 -0.37 10.97 34.02
CA ARG A 379 -0.93 11.22 35.35
C ARG A 379 -2.00 10.16 35.64
N LYS A 380 -1.73 9.26 36.59
CA LYS A 380 -2.78 8.52 37.31
C LYS A 380 -3.64 9.55 38.03
N ALA A 381 -4.92 9.61 37.71
CA ALA A 381 -5.90 10.25 38.55
C ALA A 381 -6.02 9.43 39.84
N GLU A 382 -5.66 10.04 40.97
CA GLU A 382 -6.03 9.57 42.30
C GLU A 382 -7.56 9.50 42.39
N SER A 383 -8.11 8.31 42.67
CA SER A 383 -9.43 8.19 43.28
C SER A 383 -9.21 7.93 44.76
N GLY A 384 -9.73 8.85 45.56
CA GLY A 384 -9.57 8.87 47.01
C GLY A 384 -10.33 7.74 47.70
N LYS A 385 -9.84 7.43 48.90
CA LYS A 385 -10.47 6.65 49.96
C LYS A 385 -11.95 6.98 50.12
N LEU A 386 -12.81 5.95 50.06
CA LEU A 386 -13.54 5.39 51.22
C LEU A 386 -14.19 4.07 50.82
#